data_AF-A0A4P6Y5A5-F1
#
_entry.id   AF-A0A4P6Y5A5-F1
#
_cell.length_a   1.000
_cell.length_b   1.000
_cell.length_c   1.000
_cell.angle_alpha   90.00
_cell.angle_beta   90.00
_cell.angle_gamma   90.00
#
_symmetry.space_group_name_H-M   'P 1'
#
loop_
_entity.id
_entity.type
_entity.pdbx_description
1 polymer ?
#
loop_
_entity_poly.entity_id
_entity_poly.type
_entity_poly.pdbx_seq_one_letter_code
_entity_poly.pdbx_strand_id
1 'polypeptide(L)'
;MNIQSIICWQCHKKVDKEGNTQFFNDQYKHRVNIDNTRFYQFTCPEGHLNFAIQGNNKFEILYELGIEAYNDEFFREAVTNFASAVERFHEYCIMLFLAPKSLEEFNIAVSNQKVIAKYSERQYGAFFMLFLKLLNFAPPVLDEKFLKKHMLKLSVDNPINFRNNIIHQGYIPTKEECISYAKITSFYINEILEQIYTWNADIIKNTNKFFIDSLKSEIKKEKNINGDVLIMKTRSFVGASNFYENSKKEIDFNEHLYLMNLISKRSRDLPFTLKK
;
A
#
# COMPACT_ATOMS: atom_id res chain seq x y z
N MET A 1 -9.08 -10.66 -11.14
CA MET A 1 -10.00 -9.48 -11.23
C MET A 1 -9.73 -8.58 -10.04
N ASN A 2 -9.63 -7.26 -10.23
CA ASN A 2 -9.32 -6.28 -9.17
C ASN A 2 -10.54 -6.04 -8.25
N ILE A 3 -10.94 -7.04 -7.47
CA ILE A 3 -12.16 -6.99 -6.66
C ILE A 3 -11.79 -7.03 -5.17
N GLN A 4 -12.34 -6.11 -4.40
CA GLN A 4 -12.22 -6.06 -2.95
C GLN A 4 -13.58 -6.28 -2.28
N SER A 5 -13.57 -6.92 -1.11
CA SER A 5 -14.76 -7.10 -0.28
C SER A 5 -14.90 -5.95 0.71
N ILE A 6 -16.10 -5.35 0.76
CA ILE A 6 -16.45 -4.24 1.64
C ILE A 6 -17.71 -4.55 2.45
N ILE A 7 -17.80 -4.05 3.68
CA ILE A 7 -18.93 -4.37 4.58
C ILE A 7 -19.79 -3.17 4.86
N CYS A 8 -21.10 -3.40 5.08
CA CYS A 8 -21.98 -2.36 5.61
C CYS A 8 -21.72 -2.12 7.10
N TRP A 9 -21.25 -0.93 7.44
CA TRP A 9 -20.95 -0.55 8.83
C TRP A 9 -22.19 -0.46 9.72
N GLN A 10 -23.33 -0.06 9.15
CA GLN A 10 -24.58 0.04 9.91
C GLN A 10 -25.10 -1.35 10.29
N CYS A 11 -25.03 -2.33 9.38
CA CYS A 11 -25.34 -3.72 9.69
C CYS A 11 -24.35 -4.28 10.72
N HIS A 12 -23.05 -4.01 10.56
CA HIS A 12 -22.01 -4.43 11.50
C HIS A 12 -22.26 -3.93 12.93
N LYS A 13 -22.58 -2.64 13.09
CA LYS A 13 -22.88 -2.04 14.40
C LYS A 13 -24.10 -2.65 15.10
N LYS A 14 -25.10 -3.13 14.35
CA LYS A 14 -26.27 -3.81 14.93
C LYS A 14 -25.85 -5.17 15.52
N VAL A 15 -25.08 -5.94 14.75
CA VAL A 15 -24.57 -7.26 15.15
C VAL A 15 -23.60 -7.16 16.35
N ASP A 16 -22.72 -6.16 16.38
CA ASP A 16 -21.79 -5.92 17.50
C ASP A 16 -22.53 -5.72 18.84
N LYS A 17 -23.67 -5.01 18.80
CA LYS A 17 -24.49 -4.74 19.99
C LYS A 17 -25.26 -5.96 20.49
N GLU A 18 -25.51 -6.92 19.61
CA GLU A 18 -26.22 -8.17 19.90
C GLU A 18 -25.29 -9.27 20.44
N GLY A 19 -23.98 -8.99 20.57
CA GLY A 19 -23.01 -9.93 21.15
C GLY A 19 -22.66 -11.12 20.25
N ASN A 20 -23.11 -11.12 19.00
CA ASN A 20 -22.86 -12.19 18.04
C ASN A 20 -21.47 -12.05 17.43
N THR A 21 -20.53 -12.87 17.89
CA THR A 21 -19.14 -12.94 17.39
C THR A 21 -18.98 -13.76 16.09
N GLN A 22 -20.07 -14.20 15.47
CA GLN A 22 -20.07 -14.73 14.09
C GLN A 22 -19.92 -13.59 13.09
N PHE A 23 -18.78 -12.92 13.16
CA PHE A 23 -18.29 -12.07 12.10
C PHE A 23 -18.08 -12.95 10.86
N PHE A 24 -18.23 -12.36 9.67
CA PHE A 24 -18.02 -13.00 8.35
C PHE A 24 -19.20 -13.72 7.73
N ASN A 25 -20.45 -13.34 8.03
CA ASN A 25 -21.54 -13.78 7.18
C ASN A 25 -21.41 -13.08 5.81
N ASP A 26 -21.08 -13.85 4.76
CA ASP A 26 -20.83 -13.36 3.39
C ASP A 26 -21.96 -12.49 2.83
N GLN A 27 -23.17 -12.62 3.39
CA GLN A 27 -24.34 -11.81 3.05
C GLN A 27 -24.16 -10.29 3.24
N TYR A 28 -23.20 -9.85 4.06
CA TYR A 28 -22.91 -8.42 4.28
C TYR A 28 -21.66 -7.93 3.56
N LYS A 29 -21.01 -8.80 2.77
CA LYS A 29 -19.84 -8.47 1.94
C LYS A 29 -20.30 -8.04 0.56
N HIS A 30 -19.86 -6.87 0.14
CA HIS A 30 -20.06 -6.33 -1.19
C HIS A 30 -18.75 -6.37 -1.95
N ARG A 31 -18.80 -6.84 -3.19
CA ARG A 31 -17.67 -6.83 -4.10
C ARG A 31 -17.63 -5.49 -4.83
N VAL A 32 -16.51 -4.79 -4.74
CA VAL A 32 -16.26 -3.56 -5.49
C VAL A 32 -14.99 -3.68 -6.30
N ASN A 33 -14.99 -3.05 -7.47
CA ASN A 33 -13.80 -2.98 -8.31
C ASN A 33 -12.86 -1.92 -7.75
N ILE A 34 -11.59 -2.29 -7.58
CA ILE A 34 -10.53 -1.34 -7.22
C ILE A 34 -10.28 -0.43 -8.43
N ASP A 35 -10.37 0.87 -8.20
CA ASP A 35 -10.08 1.89 -9.20
C ASP A 35 -9.18 3.01 -8.63
N ASN A 36 -8.88 4.01 -9.47
CA ASN A 36 -8.05 5.15 -9.06
C ASN A 36 -8.79 6.16 -8.17
N THR A 37 -10.13 6.12 -8.10
CA THR A 37 -10.92 7.05 -7.27
C THR A 37 -10.80 6.70 -5.80
N ARG A 38 -10.52 5.42 -5.50
CA ARG A 38 -10.45 4.88 -4.13
C ARG A 38 -11.74 5.10 -3.34
N PHE A 39 -12.84 5.39 -4.01
CA PHE A 39 -14.12 5.70 -3.41
C PHE A 39 -15.16 4.70 -3.88
N TYR A 40 -15.88 4.14 -2.92
CA TYR A 40 -16.90 3.14 -3.19
C TYR A 40 -18.22 3.59 -2.59
N GLN A 41 -19.26 3.54 -3.40
CA GLN A 41 -20.64 3.77 -2.99
C GLN A 41 -21.44 2.50 -3.25
N PHE A 42 -22.16 2.03 -2.23
CA PHE A 42 -23.01 0.85 -2.36
C PHE A 42 -24.21 0.91 -1.40
N THR A 43 -25.29 0.24 -1.77
CA THR A 43 -26.46 0.03 -0.90
C THR A 43 -26.47 -1.44 -0.48
N CYS A 44 -26.59 -1.71 0.82
CA CYS A 44 -26.64 -3.09 1.31
C CYS A 44 -28.05 -3.69 1.19
N PRO A 45 -28.22 -5.02 1.38
CA PRO A 45 -29.53 -5.67 1.29
C PRO A 45 -30.59 -5.09 2.25
N GLU A 46 -30.14 -4.55 3.38
CA GLU A 46 -30.98 -3.86 4.38
C GLU A 46 -31.34 -2.41 3.99
N GLY A 47 -30.96 -1.96 2.79
CA GLY A 47 -31.27 -0.62 2.29
C GLY A 47 -30.36 0.51 2.79
N HIS A 48 -29.32 0.21 3.57
CA HIS A 48 -28.39 1.25 4.04
C HIS A 48 -27.46 1.71 2.90
N LEU A 49 -27.42 3.02 2.66
CA LEU A 49 -26.44 3.65 1.76
C LEU A 49 -25.10 3.80 2.48
N ASN A 50 -24.03 3.29 1.88
CA ASN A 50 -22.69 3.30 2.44
C ASN A 50 -21.71 4.00 1.49
N PHE A 51 -20.76 4.70 2.11
CA PHE A 51 -19.64 5.37 1.46
C PHE A 51 -18.35 4.87 2.08
N ALA A 52 -17.42 4.41 1.26
CA ALA A 52 -16.14 3.87 1.70
C ALA A 52 -14.98 4.47 0.90
N ILE A 53 -13.84 4.65 1.56
CA ILE A 53 -12.59 5.10 0.96
C ILE A 53 -11.50 4.06 1.22
N GLN A 54 -10.74 3.68 0.19
CA GLN A 54 -9.53 2.87 0.33
C GLN A 54 -8.40 3.71 0.93
N GLY A 55 -8.11 3.47 2.20
CA GLY A 55 -7.15 4.22 3.01
C GLY A 55 -5.71 3.72 2.92
N ASN A 56 -5.44 2.66 2.17
CA ASN A 56 -4.09 2.23 1.83
C ASN A 56 -3.44 3.22 0.85
N ASN A 57 -2.12 3.36 0.97
CA ASN A 57 -1.34 4.13 0.00
C ASN A 57 -1.30 3.40 -1.35
N LYS A 58 -1.04 4.14 -2.43
CA LYS A 58 -1.11 3.58 -3.79
C LYS A 58 -0.14 2.42 -4.00
N PHE A 59 1.06 2.52 -3.42
CA PHE A 59 2.07 1.46 -3.51
C PHE A 59 1.58 0.18 -2.85
N GLU A 60 0.86 0.26 -1.73
CA GLU A 60 0.34 -0.91 -1.01
C GLU A 60 -0.73 -1.62 -1.85
N ILE A 61 -1.64 -0.85 -2.46
CA ILE A 61 -2.68 -1.39 -3.35
C ILE A 61 -2.03 -2.11 -4.55
N LEU A 62 -1.04 -1.48 -5.19
CA LEU A 62 -0.33 -2.11 -6.31
C LEU A 62 0.43 -3.37 -5.87
N TYR A 63 1.01 -3.34 -4.67
CA TYR A 63 1.70 -4.50 -4.14
C TYR A 63 0.75 -5.67 -3.92
N GLU A 64 -0.44 -5.41 -3.34
CA GLU A 64 -1.51 -6.40 -3.18
C GLU A 64 -1.98 -6.96 -4.53
N LEU A 65 -2.19 -6.11 -5.53
CA LEU A 65 -2.53 -6.54 -6.89
C LEU A 65 -1.44 -7.43 -7.51
N GLY A 66 -0.17 -7.16 -7.20
CA GLY A 66 0.95 -8.02 -7.61
C GLY A 66 0.89 -9.41 -6.97
N ILE A 67 0.50 -9.50 -5.70
CA ILE A 67 0.32 -10.78 -4.99
C ILE A 67 -0.86 -11.56 -5.59
N GLU A 68 -1.99 -10.89 -5.86
CA GLU A 68 -3.15 -11.55 -6.48
C GLU A 68 -2.80 -12.08 -7.87
N ALA A 69 -2.13 -11.26 -8.71
CA ALA A 69 -1.67 -11.71 -10.02
C ALA A 69 -0.70 -12.91 -9.93
N TYR A 70 0.18 -12.94 -8.93
CA TYR A 70 1.07 -14.09 -8.70
C TYR A 70 0.30 -15.36 -8.32
N ASN A 71 -0.71 -15.23 -7.44
CA ASN A 71 -1.56 -16.35 -7.02
C ASN A 71 -2.38 -16.92 -8.19
N ASP A 72 -2.81 -16.05 -9.09
CA ASP A 72 -3.52 -16.41 -10.33
C ASP A 72 -2.56 -16.82 -11.47
N GLU A 73 -1.27 -17.00 -11.18
CA GLU A 73 -0.20 -17.44 -12.12
C GLU A 73 0.10 -16.45 -13.26
N PHE A 74 -0.36 -15.20 -13.16
CA PHE A 74 -0.01 -14.11 -14.07
C PHE A 74 1.30 -13.42 -13.67
N PHE A 75 2.43 -14.13 -13.77
CA PHE A 75 3.74 -13.67 -13.27
C PHE A 75 4.25 -12.37 -13.89
N ARG A 76 4.00 -12.15 -15.19
CA ARG A 76 4.37 -10.90 -15.87
C ARG A 76 3.64 -9.69 -15.27
N GLU A 77 2.35 -9.86 -14.98
CA GLU A 77 1.50 -8.83 -14.39
C GLU A 77 1.88 -8.59 -12.94
N ALA A 78 2.18 -9.66 -12.20
CA ALA A 78 2.70 -9.59 -10.84
C ALA A 78 3.98 -8.74 -10.74
N VAL A 79 4.99 -9.02 -11.58
CA VAL A 79 6.24 -8.24 -11.60
C VAL A 79 5.99 -6.78 -11.99
N THR A 80 5.11 -6.53 -12.96
CA THR A 80 4.75 -5.16 -13.37
C THR A 80 4.11 -4.39 -12.21
N ASN A 81 3.25 -5.04 -11.43
CA ASN A 81 2.63 -4.45 -10.24
C ASN A 81 3.66 -4.18 -9.12
N PHE A 82 4.59 -5.12 -8.84
CA PHE A 82 5.65 -4.91 -7.84
C PHE A 82 6.58 -3.75 -8.22
N ALA A 83 6.98 -3.67 -9.50
CA ALA A 83 7.78 -2.54 -10.01
C ALA A 83 7.03 -1.21 -9.85
N SER A 84 5.75 -1.18 -10.24
CA SER A 84 4.90 0.01 -10.10
C SER A 84 4.71 0.42 -8.65
N ALA A 85 4.65 -0.55 -7.73
CA ALA A 85 4.55 -0.29 -6.29
C ALA A 85 5.81 0.43 -5.78
N VAL A 86 7.01 0.01 -6.18
CA VAL A 86 8.26 0.69 -5.80
C VAL A 86 8.26 2.16 -6.29
N GLU A 87 7.83 2.42 -7.53
CA GLU A 87 7.74 3.79 -8.05
C GLU A 87 6.75 4.65 -7.23
N ARG A 88 5.56 4.11 -6.93
CA ARG A 88 4.57 4.81 -6.08
C ARG A 88 5.02 4.92 -4.63
N PHE A 89 5.93 4.08 -4.17
CA PHE A 89 6.51 4.17 -2.84
C PHE A 89 7.49 5.35 -2.73
N HIS A 90 8.31 5.60 -3.75
CA HIS A 90 9.15 6.81 -3.79
C HIS A 90 8.30 8.09 -3.75
N GLU A 91 7.18 8.12 -4.48
CA GLU A 91 6.19 9.20 -4.40
C GLU A 91 5.64 9.39 -2.99
N TYR A 92 5.31 8.30 -2.30
CA TYR A 92 4.86 8.35 -0.92
C TYR A 92 5.94 8.89 0.01
N CYS A 93 7.20 8.46 -0.12
CA CYS A 93 8.32 9.00 0.65
C CYS A 93 8.53 10.49 0.43
N ILE A 94 8.39 11.00 -0.80
CA ILE A 94 8.45 12.44 -1.08
C ILE A 94 7.39 13.18 -0.26
N MET A 95 6.15 12.67 -0.25
CA MET A 95 5.06 13.27 0.53
C MET A 95 5.32 13.24 2.04
N LEU A 96 5.94 12.17 2.55
CA LEU A 96 6.41 12.12 3.93
C LEU A 96 7.44 13.23 4.18
N PHE A 97 8.46 13.33 3.33
CA PHE A 97 9.59 14.24 3.50
C PHE A 97 9.25 15.71 3.30
N LEU A 98 8.19 16.03 2.58
CA LEU A 98 7.64 17.40 2.57
C LEU A 98 7.08 17.81 3.94
N ALA A 99 6.82 16.85 4.83
CA ALA A 99 6.48 17.03 6.24
C ALA A 99 5.38 18.09 6.47
N PRO A 100 4.24 18.01 5.77
CA PRO A 100 3.20 19.04 5.85
C PRO A 100 2.71 19.16 7.29
N LYS A 101 2.57 20.40 7.77
CA LYS A 101 2.13 20.72 9.14
C LYS A 101 0.62 20.91 9.23
N SER A 102 -0.04 21.06 8.09
CA SER A 102 -1.48 21.27 8.00
C SER A 102 -2.07 20.53 6.79
N LEU A 103 -3.39 20.37 6.78
CA LEU A 103 -4.11 19.83 5.63
C LEU A 103 -3.97 20.72 4.39
N GLU A 104 -3.86 22.03 4.58
CA GLU A 104 -3.65 22.98 3.49
C GLU A 104 -2.27 22.78 2.84
N GLU A 105 -1.20 22.71 3.64
CA GLU A 105 0.15 22.40 3.14
C GLU A 105 0.17 21.04 2.43
N PHE A 106 -0.49 20.03 2.99
CA PHE A 106 -0.62 18.71 2.35
C PHE A 106 -1.31 18.81 0.98
N ASN A 107 -2.42 19.54 0.88
CA ASN A 107 -3.16 19.71 -0.39
C ASN A 107 -2.35 20.48 -1.44
N ILE A 108 -1.55 21.46 -1.02
CA ILE A 108 -0.60 22.16 -1.90
C ILE A 108 0.47 21.19 -2.40
N ALA A 109 1.03 20.35 -1.52
CA ALA A 109 2.01 19.33 -1.91
C ALA A 109 1.42 18.31 -2.91
N VAL A 110 0.23 17.78 -2.65
CA VAL A 110 -0.46 16.83 -3.55
C VAL A 110 -0.75 17.45 -4.92
N SER A 111 -1.22 18.70 -4.97
CA SER A 111 -1.53 19.35 -6.24
C SER A 111 -0.29 19.54 -7.11
N ASN A 112 0.85 19.91 -6.51
CA ASN A 112 2.13 19.99 -7.20
C ASN A 112 2.69 18.61 -7.59
N GLN A 113 2.46 17.58 -6.76
CA GLN A 113 2.87 16.22 -7.08
C GLN A 113 2.22 15.72 -8.37
N LYS A 114 0.95 16.08 -8.66
CA LYS A 114 0.29 15.73 -9.94
C LYS A 114 1.04 16.24 -11.18
N VAL A 115 1.82 17.31 -11.06
CA VAL A 115 2.64 17.86 -12.14
C VAL A 115 3.90 17.00 -12.35
N ILE A 116 4.55 16.59 -11.25
CA ILE A 116 5.77 15.79 -11.26
C ILE A 116 5.48 14.30 -11.52
N ALA A 117 4.24 13.86 -11.27
CA ALA A 117 3.74 12.49 -11.42
C ALA A 117 4.04 11.81 -12.76
N LYS A 118 4.25 12.61 -13.82
CA LYS A 118 4.46 12.12 -15.19
C LYS A 118 5.91 11.71 -15.47
N TYR A 119 6.84 11.96 -14.56
CA TYR A 119 8.27 11.82 -14.79
C TYR A 119 8.94 10.96 -13.71
N SER A 120 8.91 9.64 -13.89
CA SER A 120 9.45 8.68 -12.91
C SER A 120 10.90 8.97 -12.50
N GLU A 121 11.76 9.38 -13.43
CA GLU A 121 13.15 9.76 -13.13
C GLU A 121 13.25 11.00 -12.22
N ARG A 122 12.38 12.01 -12.45
CA ARG A 122 12.35 13.21 -11.61
C ARG A 122 11.85 12.90 -10.21
N GLN A 123 10.91 11.98 -10.09
CA GLN A 123 10.42 11.50 -8.80
C GLN A 123 11.53 10.77 -8.04
N TYR A 124 12.23 9.85 -8.71
CA TYR A 124 13.33 9.13 -8.09
C TYR A 124 14.45 10.07 -7.62
N GLY A 125 14.81 11.06 -8.45
CA GLY A 125 15.76 12.10 -8.06
C GLY A 125 15.29 12.95 -6.87
N ALA A 126 14.02 13.36 -6.85
CA ALA A 126 13.45 14.12 -5.74
C ALA A 126 13.44 13.30 -4.43
N PHE A 127 13.04 12.03 -4.50
CA PHE A 127 13.13 11.08 -3.39
C PHE A 127 14.56 11.01 -2.85
N PHE A 128 15.54 10.77 -3.73
CA PHE A 128 16.94 10.62 -3.35
C PHE A 128 17.49 11.86 -2.66
N MET A 129 17.23 13.05 -3.22
CA MET A 129 17.72 14.31 -2.68
C MET A 129 17.06 14.68 -1.34
N LEU A 130 15.75 14.47 -1.20
CA LEU A 130 15.04 14.71 0.06
C LEU A 130 15.49 13.75 1.14
N PHE A 131 15.63 12.46 0.80
CA PHE A 131 16.14 11.45 1.72
C PHE A 131 17.53 11.84 2.24
N LEU A 132 18.47 12.11 1.33
CA LEU A 132 19.83 12.53 1.68
C LEU A 132 19.82 13.78 2.57
N LYS A 133 19.01 14.78 2.22
CA LYS A 133 18.93 16.04 2.95
C LYS A 133 18.39 15.87 4.38
N LEU A 134 17.41 15.00 4.58
CA LEU A 134 16.72 14.86 5.86
C LEU A 134 17.38 13.84 6.78
N LEU A 135 17.89 12.74 6.22
CA LEU A 135 18.48 11.63 6.98
C LEU A 135 20.00 11.72 7.05
N ASN A 136 20.64 12.63 6.29
CA ASN A 136 22.09 12.84 6.23
C ASN A 136 22.91 11.63 5.74
N PHE A 137 22.26 10.67 5.08
CA PHE A 137 22.91 9.59 4.35
C PHE A 137 22.08 9.22 3.11
N ALA A 138 22.70 8.59 2.11
CA ALA A 138 22.03 8.21 0.88
C ALA A 138 21.04 7.06 1.11
N PRO A 139 19.85 7.06 0.49
CA PRO A 139 18.94 5.92 0.57
C PRO A 139 19.58 4.69 -0.11
N PRO A 140 19.14 3.47 0.26
CA PRO A 140 19.45 2.28 -0.52
C PRO A 140 19.04 2.46 -1.98
N VAL A 141 19.88 1.96 -2.89
CA VAL A 141 19.62 1.93 -4.34
C VAL A 141 19.28 0.49 -4.70
N LEU A 142 18.17 0.26 -5.39
CA LEU A 142 17.75 -1.10 -5.78
C LEU A 142 18.56 -1.61 -6.98
N ASP A 143 19.81 -2.00 -6.73
CA ASP A 143 20.77 -2.47 -7.74
C ASP A 143 21.46 -3.79 -7.33
N GLU A 144 22.46 -4.21 -8.11
CA GLU A 144 23.26 -5.40 -7.83
C GLU A 144 24.01 -5.32 -6.49
N LYS A 145 24.45 -4.11 -6.08
CA LYS A 145 25.16 -3.93 -4.80
C LYS A 145 24.20 -4.15 -3.63
N PHE A 146 22.96 -3.68 -3.75
CA PHE A 146 21.93 -3.96 -2.77
C PHE A 146 21.65 -5.45 -2.63
N LEU A 147 21.52 -6.18 -3.75
CA LEU A 147 21.34 -7.63 -3.70
C LEU A 147 22.50 -8.33 -2.96
N LYS A 148 23.74 -7.96 -3.29
CA LYS A 148 24.94 -8.50 -2.63
C LYS A 148 24.98 -8.19 -1.14
N LYS A 149 24.71 -6.94 -0.76
CA LYS A 149 24.68 -6.48 0.64
C LYS A 149 23.69 -7.28 1.49
N HIS A 150 22.53 -7.62 0.92
CA HIS A 150 21.44 -8.29 1.63
C HIS A 150 21.34 -9.79 1.36
N MET A 151 22.35 -10.37 0.69
CA MET A 151 22.39 -11.79 0.31
C MET A 151 21.15 -12.25 -0.47
N LEU A 152 20.55 -11.34 -1.23
CA LEU A 152 19.38 -11.59 -2.07
C LEU A 152 19.84 -12.11 -3.43
N LYS A 153 19.07 -13.04 -4.01
CA LYS A 153 19.36 -13.63 -5.32
C LYS A 153 18.21 -13.38 -6.28
N LEU A 154 18.52 -12.76 -7.41
CA LEU A 154 17.67 -12.72 -8.59
C LEU A 154 18.32 -13.64 -9.65
N SER A 155 17.51 -14.35 -10.43
CA SER A 155 18.01 -15.24 -11.50
C SER A 155 18.81 -14.51 -12.58
N VAL A 156 18.67 -13.18 -12.64
CA VAL A 156 19.28 -12.28 -13.62
C VAL A 156 20.03 -11.14 -12.93
N ASP A 157 20.98 -10.57 -13.67
CA ASP A 157 22.05 -9.68 -13.17
C ASP A 157 21.59 -8.55 -12.24
N ASN A 158 20.49 -7.86 -12.56
CA ASN A 158 20.07 -6.63 -11.86
C ASN A 158 18.53 -6.47 -11.85
N PRO A 159 17.91 -6.12 -10.70
CA PRO A 159 16.47 -5.82 -10.60
C PRO A 159 15.96 -4.80 -11.63
N ILE A 160 16.76 -3.79 -11.98
CA ILE A 160 16.40 -2.76 -12.97
C ILE A 160 16.31 -3.38 -14.37
N ASN A 161 17.32 -4.15 -14.77
CA ASN A 161 17.36 -4.80 -16.08
C ASN A 161 16.24 -5.83 -16.21
N PHE A 162 16.00 -6.62 -15.16
CA PHE A 162 14.90 -7.59 -15.12
C PHE A 162 13.54 -6.93 -15.37
N ARG A 163 13.23 -5.85 -14.63
CA ARG A 163 12.01 -5.05 -14.79
C ARG A 163 11.90 -4.49 -16.21
N ASN A 164 12.99 -3.97 -16.76
CA ASN A 164 12.99 -3.39 -18.10
C ASN A 164 12.76 -4.44 -19.19
N ASN A 165 13.32 -5.64 -19.05
CA ASN A 165 13.09 -6.74 -19.99
C ASN A 165 11.60 -7.16 -20.00
N ILE A 166 10.96 -7.21 -18.82
CA ILE A 166 9.55 -7.60 -18.71
C ILE A 166 8.61 -6.53 -19.30
N ILE A 167 8.86 -5.27 -18.97
CA ILE A 167 7.98 -4.16 -19.34
C ILE A 167 8.18 -3.75 -20.80
N HIS A 168 9.43 -3.70 -21.28
CA HIS A 168 9.76 -3.15 -22.60
C HIS A 168 10.09 -4.21 -23.65
N GLN A 169 10.59 -5.38 -23.26
CA GLN A 169 11.01 -6.42 -24.21
C GLN A 169 10.06 -7.62 -24.25
N GLY A 170 9.00 -7.62 -23.43
CA GLY A 170 8.00 -8.69 -23.41
C GLY A 170 8.47 -10.00 -22.78
N TYR A 171 9.57 -9.98 -22.01
CA TYR A 171 10.01 -11.17 -21.27
C TYR A 171 8.92 -11.66 -20.32
N ILE A 172 8.68 -12.98 -20.32
CA ILE A 172 7.72 -13.64 -19.43
C ILE A 172 8.53 -14.33 -18.33
N PRO A 173 8.47 -13.85 -17.07
CA PRO A 173 9.24 -14.42 -15.99
C PRO A 173 8.69 -15.78 -15.55
N THR A 174 9.56 -16.64 -15.04
CA THR A 174 9.15 -17.85 -14.32
C THR A 174 8.57 -17.51 -12.94
N LYS A 175 7.94 -18.50 -12.30
CA LYS A 175 7.41 -18.37 -10.94
C LYS A 175 8.50 -17.99 -9.94
N GLU A 176 9.66 -18.64 -10.04
CA GLU A 176 10.83 -18.44 -9.17
C GLU A 176 11.40 -17.02 -9.32
N GLU A 177 11.43 -16.51 -10.55
CA GLU A 177 11.88 -15.15 -10.85
C GLU A 177 10.91 -14.11 -10.30
N CYS A 178 9.61 -14.34 -10.48
CA CYS A 178 8.58 -13.46 -9.95
C CYS A 178 8.63 -13.38 -8.42
N ILE A 179 8.71 -14.53 -7.73
CA ILE A 179 8.75 -14.53 -6.26
C ILE A 179 10.06 -13.96 -5.72
N SER A 180 11.19 -14.17 -6.40
CA SER A 180 12.46 -13.53 -6.07
C SER A 180 12.35 -12.01 -6.17
N TYR A 181 11.82 -11.50 -7.28
CA TYR A 181 11.63 -10.07 -7.47
C TYR A 181 10.66 -9.44 -6.46
N ALA A 182 9.58 -10.14 -6.12
CA ALA A 182 8.68 -9.73 -5.05
C ALA A 182 9.44 -9.60 -3.71
N LYS A 183 10.20 -10.62 -3.31
CA LYS A 183 11.01 -10.58 -2.08
C LYS A 183 11.97 -9.40 -2.05
N ILE A 184 12.68 -9.16 -3.16
CA ILE A 184 13.64 -8.06 -3.30
C ILE A 184 12.95 -6.71 -3.15
N THR A 185 11.86 -6.48 -3.87
CA THR A 185 11.12 -5.20 -3.80
C THR A 185 10.47 -4.98 -2.45
N SER A 186 9.94 -6.04 -1.80
CA SER A 186 9.41 -5.94 -0.44
C SER A 186 10.50 -5.56 0.55
N PHE A 187 11.67 -6.21 0.47
CA PHE A 187 12.78 -5.95 1.37
C PHE A 187 13.26 -4.51 1.24
N TYR A 188 13.39 -4.04 0.00
CA TYR A 188 13.74 -2.65 -0.32
C TYR A 188 12.78 -1.61 0.30
N ILE A 189 11.46 -1.82 0.14
CA ILE A 189 10.45 -0.91 0.71
C ILE A 189 10.54 -0.91 2.25
N ASN A 190 10.68 -2.10 2.86
CA ASN A 190 10.76 -2.23 4.33
C ASN A 190 12.00 -1.56 4.92
N GLU A 191 13.17 -1.76 4.32
CA GLU A 191 14.41 -1.14 4.80
C GLU A 191 14.32 0.40 4.79
N ILE A 192 13.72 0.98 3.75
CA ILE A 192 13.50 2.43 3.68
C ILE A 192 12.46 2.88 4.72
N LEU A 193 11.37 2.14 4.88
CA LEU A 193 10.35 2.45 5.89
C LEU A 193 10.94 2.42 7.31
N GLU A 194 11.77 1.43 7.62
CA GLU A 194 12.47 1.32 8.90
C GLU A 194 13.37 2.54 9.14
N GLN A 195 14.17 2.94 8.14
CA GLN A 195 15.03 4.13 8.23
C GLN A 195 14.21 5.41 8.48
N ILE A 196 13.09 5.58 7.79
CA ILE A 196 12.19 6.73 7.99
C ILE A 196 11.56 6.68 9.39
N TYR A 197 11.17 5.50 9.85
CA TYR A 197 10.55 5.31 11.14
C TYR A 197 11.53 5.63 12.28
N THR A 198 12.76 5.11 12.21
CA THR A 198 13.83 5.44 13.16
C THR A 198 14.14 6.93 13.18
N TRP A 199 14.09 7.59 12.01
CA TRP A 199 14.30 9.03 11.92
C TRP A 199 13.14 9.84 12.53
N ASN A 200 11.90 9.51 12.18
CA ASN A 200 10.70 10.20 12.67
C ASN A 200 9.44 9.36 12.49
N ALA A 201 9.06 8.59 13.51
CA ALA A 201 7.86 7.74 13.47
C ALA A 201 6.55 8.55 13.28
N ASP A 202 6.47 9.76 13.84
CA ASP A 202 5.26 10.58 13.78
C ASP A 202 4.96 11.08 12.37
N ILE A 203 5.97 11.23 11.51
CA ILE A 203 5.78 11.73 10.14
C ILE A 203 4.87 10.81 9.32
N ILE A 204 4.99 9.50 9.50
CA ILE A 204 4.18 8.49 8.83
C ILE A 204 2.73 8.61 9.29
N LYS A 205 2.51 8.73 10.61
CA LYS A 205 1.18 8.85 11.19
C LYS A 205 0.48 10.13 10.73
N ASN A 206 1.17 11.27 10.81
CA ASN A 206 0.62 12.58 10.47
C ASN A 206 0.32 12.70 8.98
N THR A 207 1.24 12.29 8.11
CA THR A 207 1.04 12.36 6.66
C THR A 207 -0.10 11.46 6.21
N ASN A 208 -0.20 10.23 6.74
CA ASN A 208 -1.31 9.34 6.44
C ASN A 208 -2.65 9.91 6.94
N LYS A 209 -2.67 10.61 8.08
CA LYS A 209 -3.87 11.31 8.55
C LYS A 209 -4.29 12.40 7.55
N PHE A 210 -3.37 13.25 7.13
CA PHE A 210 -3.67 14.30 6.16
C PHE A 210 -4.12 13.74 4.80
N PHE A 211 -3.53 12.63 4.35
CA PHE A 211 -3.98 11.94 3.14
C PHE A 211 -5.46 11.52 3.22
N ILE A 212 -5.85 10.90 4.33
CA ILE A 212 -7.24 10.46 4.54
C ILE A 212 -8.19 11.65 4.66
N ASP A 213 -7.79 12.69 5.40
CA ASP A 213 -8.61 13.89 5.60
C ASP A 213 -8.80 14.66 4.29
N SER A 214 -7.76 14.69 3.43
CA SER A 214 -7.81 15.27 2.08
C SER A 214 -8.81 14.52 1.20
N LEU A 215 -8.69 13.18 1.10
CA LEU A 215 -9.62 12.36 0.32
C LEU A 215 -11.07 12.50 0.78
N LYS A 216 -11.31 12.47 2.09
CA LYS A 216 -12.65 12.68 2.66
C LYS A 216 -13.24 14.03 2.27
N SER A 217 -12.42 15.08 2.31
CA SER A 217 -12.86 16.45 2.00
C SER A 217 -13.23 16.60 0.52
N GLU A 218 -12.41 16.03 -0.37
CA GLU A 218 -12.66 16.02 -1.82
C GLU A 218 -13.97 15.29 -2.15
N ILE A 219 -14.13 14.07 -1.62
CA ILE A 219 -15.30 13.23 -1.89
C ILE A 219 -16.59 13.82 -1.33
N LYS A 220 -16.57 14.33 -0.08
CA LYS A 220 -17.76 14.95 0.52
C LYS A 220 -18.24 16.15 -0.31
N LYS A 221 -17.30 16.94 -0.82
CA LYS A 221 -17.60 18.09 -1.69
C LYS A 221 -18.15 17.65 -3.04
N GLU A 222 -17.52 16.70 -3.72
CA GLU A 222 -17.94 16.24 -5.05
C GLU A 222 -19.29 15.50 -5.04
N LYS A 223 -19.57 14.73 -4.00
CA LYS A 223 -20.74 13.85 -3.92
C LYS A 223 -21.87 14.39 -3.03
N ASN A 224 -21.69 15.60 -2.47
CA ASN A 224 -22.65 16.24 -1.56
C ASN A 224 -23.07 15.33 -0.39
N ILE A 225 -22.09 14.63 0.21
CA ILE A 225 -22.33 13.64 1.25
C ILE A 225 -22.29 14.31 2.64
N ASN A 226 -23.43 14.32 3.33
CA ASN A 226 -23.55 14.79 4.71
C ASN A 226 -23.34 13.71 5.78
N GLY A 227 -23.10 12.45 5.37
CA GLY A 227 -22.98 11.29 6.26
C GLY A 227 -21.55 10.84 6.59
N ASP A 228 -21.45 9.77 7.39
CA ASP A 228 -20.19 9.10 7.72
C ASP A 228 -19.57 8.44 6.48
N VAL A 229 -18.25 8.60 6.32
CA VAL A 229 -17.46 7.93 5.28
C VAL A 229 -16.53 6.94 5.94
N LEU A 230 -16.65 5.67 5.57
CA LEU A 230 -15.85 4.57 6.10
C LEU A 230 -14.46 4.64 5.52
N ILE A 231 -13.45 4.48 6.38
CA ILE A 231 -12.08 4.24 5.92
C ILE A 231 -11.86 2.75 5.92
N MET A 232 -11.62 2.21 4.75
CA MET A 232 -11.22 0.83 4.56
C MET A 232 -9.72 0.74 4.54
N LYS A 233 -9.17 -0.15 5.34
CA LYS A 233 -7.77 -0.54 5.21
C LYS A 233 -7.74 -2.05 5.03
N THR A 234 -7.06 -2.50 3.99
CA THR A 234 -6.50 -3.85 3.96
C THR A 234 -5.31 -3.89 4.93
N ARG A 235 -4.72 -5.08 5.16
CA ARG A 235 -3.51 -5.16 5.98
C ARG A 235 -2.38 -4.38 5.31
N SER A 236 -2.12 -3.18 5.81
CA SER A 236 -1.15 -2.24 5.25
C SER A 236 0.28 -2.75 5.44
N PHE A 237 1.10 -2.65 4.39
CA PHE A 237 2.54 -2.89 4.40
C PHE A 237 3.20 -2.06 5.53
N VAL A 238 2.79 -0.79 5.67
CA VAL A 238 3.22 0.12 6.76
C VAL A 238 2.73 -0.33 8.14
N GLY A 239 1.57 -0.99 8.19
CA GLY A 239 0.99 -1.51 9.44
C GLY A 239 1.65 -2.79 9.91
N ALA A 240 2.11 -3.63 8.99
CA ALA A 240 2.97 -4.76 9.30
C ALA A 240 4.27 -4.26 9.94
N SER A 241 4.96 -3.29 9.32
CA SER A 241 6.17 -2.63 9.87
C SER A 241 5.95 -2.08 11.30
N ASN A 242 4.83 -1.39 11.56
CA ASN A 242 4.49 -0.89 12.91
C ASN A 242 4.19 -1.99 13.94
N PHE A 243 3.70 -3.16 13.51
CA PHE A 243 3.47 -4.30 14.40
C PHE A 243 4.78 -5.00 14.78
N TYR A 244 5.75 -5.05 13.86
CA TYR A 244 7.07 -5.67 14.09
C TYR A 244 7.82 -5.02 15.26
N GLU A 245 7.85 -3.69 15.34
CA GLU A 245 8.61 -2.98 16.38
C GLU A 245 8.05 -3.22 17.80
N ASN A 246 6.72 -3.37 17.92
CA ASN A 246 6.08 -3.69 19.20
C ASN A 246 6.40 -5.11 19.71
N SER A 247 6.94 -5.98 18.85
CA SER A 247 7.14 -7.40 19.17
C SER A 247 8.58 -7.81 19.50
N LYS A 248 9.60 -6.96 19.26
CA LYS A 248 11.03 -7.21 19.56
C LYS A 248 11.52 -8.65 19.23
N LYS A 249 11.11 -9.24 18.11
CA LYS A 249 11.61 -10.56 17.65
C LYS A 249 12.42 -10.41 16.37
N GLU A 250 13.59 -11.04 16.34
CA GLU A 250 14.38 -11.29 15.12
C GLU A 250 13.51 -12.02 14.09
N ILE A 251 13.49 -11.53 12.85
CA ILE A 251 12.59 -11.98 11.80
C ILE A 251 13.08 -13.31 11.22
N ASP A 252 12.24 -14.36 11.31
CA ASP A 252 12.27 -15.48 10.37
C ASP A 252 11.61 -15.01 9.07
N PHE A 253 12.37 -15.01 7.98
CA PHE A 253 11.94 -14.62 6.63
C PHE A 253 10.74 -15.44 6.11
N ASN A 254 10.51 -16.65 6.65
CA ASN A 254 9.29 -17.41 6.37
C ASN A 254 8.04 -16.76 6.97
N GLU A 255 8.18 -15.97 8.04
CA GLU A 255 7.09 -15.26 8.71
C GLU A 255 6.63 -14.04 7.90
N HIS A 256 7.52 -13.36 7.17
CA HIS A 256 7.15 -12.27 6.24
C HIS A 256 6.41 -12.80 5.00
N LEU A 257 6.85 -13.95 4.45
CA LEU A 257 6.15 -14.66 3.38
C LEU A 257 4.83 -15.28 3.86
N TYR A 258 4.77 -15.75 5.12
CA TYR A 258 3.56 -16.20 5.81
C TYR A 258 2.61 -15.04 6.10
N LEU A 259 3.12 -13.86 6.47
CA LEU A 259 2.33 -12.65 6.68
C LEU A 259 1.78 -12.12 5.36
N MET A 260 2.57 -12.11 4.27
CA MET A 260 2.09 -11.78 2.92
C MET A 260 1.10 -12.84 2.37
N ASN A 261 1.28 -14.14 2.67
CA ASN A 261 0.30 -15.20 2.38
C ASN A 261 -0.97 -15.13 3.27
N LEU A 262 -0.86 -14.67 4.51
CA LEU A 262 -2.00 -14.42 5.40
C LEU A 262 -2.75 -13.14 5.03
N ILE A 263 -2.06 -12.15 4.46
CA ILE A 263 -2.65 -10.93 3.92
C ILE A 263 -3.54 -11.26 2.71
N SER A 264 -3.11 -12.17 1.82
CA SER A 264 -3.93 -12.63 0.68
C SER A 264 -4.99 -13.69 1.04
N LYS A 265 -4.75 -14.57 2.02
CA LYS A 265 -5.79 -15.51 2.49
C LYS A 265 -6.87 -14.86 3.36
N ARG A 266 -6.60 -13.72 4.02
CA ARG A 266 -7.58 -12.98 4.86
C ARG A 266 -8.11 -11.67 4.25
N SER A 267 -7.64 -11.23 3.08
CA SER A 267 -8.24 -10.09 2.34
C SER A 267 -9.70 -10.37 1.96
N ARG A 268 -10.14 -11.63 2.03
CA ARG A 268 -11.54 -12.04 1.96
C ARG A 268 -12.37 -11.79 3.23
N ASP A 269 -11.75 -11.56 4.40
CA ASP A 269 -12.47 -11.68 5.67
C ASP A 269 -12.41 -10.51 6.66
N LEU A 270 -11.45 -9.57 6.71
CA LEU A 270 -11.41 -8.65 7.87
C LEU A 270 -11.04 -7.18 7.57
N PRO A 271 -11.97 -6.21 7.77
CA PRO A 271 -11.60 -4.81 8.02
C PRO A 271 -11.21 -4.61 9.49
N PHE A 272 -10.09 -3.91 9.73
CA PHE A 272 -9.64 -3.55 11.07
C PHE A 272 -10.41 -2.33 11.62
N THR A 273 -10.97 -2.45 12.82
CA THR A 273 -11.42 -1.31 13.61
C THR A 273 -10.23 -0.68 14.33
N LEU A 274 -9.96 0.62 14.08
CA LEU A 274 -9.22 1.43 15.04
C LEU A 274 -10.10 1.60 16.28
N LYS A 275 -9.83 0.84 17.34
CA LYS A 275 -10.38 1.19 18.67
C LYS A 275 -9.74 2.53 19.08
N LYS A 276 -10.61 3.42 19.57
CA LYS A 276 -10.31 4.78 20.02
C LYS A 276 -9.18 4.83 21.03
#